data_AF-A0A524G427-F1
#
_entry.id   AF-A0A524G427-F1
#
_cell.length_a   1.000
_cell.length_b   1.000
_cell.length_c   1.000
_cell.angle_alpha   90.00
_cell.angle_beta   90.00
_cell.angle_gamma   90.00
#
_symmetry.space_group_name_H-M   'P 1'
#
loop_
_entity.id
_entity.type
_entity.pdbx_description
1 polymer ?
#
loop_
_entity_poly.entity_id
_entity_poly.type
_entity_poly.pdbx_seq_one_letter_code
_entity_poly.pdbx_strand_id
1 'polypeptide(L)'
;MAYSTTEEESIPRYQRGYEWFSHLAKTKLTRKPWKRLGLFSFYDAPYAESELIYLSPKQVMLTMAKIAKNKETSLILVVDAMEKEEMGLSTKSGFDQFMKIFDGLFPDSSKFYFGAKDSERQWLHDYQSVKIPLIWMMKRPNIFAEVLSDASPVGENIGPADASFEDYPGMIEVLVEKLGPPSLTEEVMGKIRSAEASEYAGEAVGLMTVFISPTTAVSRGVKYLGKFMGLVKDRRKQEMKEVYQEWTDRVTKGYSKENLQKFFDDSADYQSGIIEAASSFKTILLVTETRGTLYDLFLPLILQYLVEEIGFIPPHRRPRTIEDKKKQDKSKEEYYDDEMNYESIEDINEEELPPVTDKLIQSMIDKEEKVQSVAVDISEDEYEGKPETILFLDAATHLSKFNRSFKFALNLPEKFPNMSVAASFFTDREKIGPALQDGVLEYMKERALIFDLHPALFDQTTARMPISRKAWLNGQLQEMERIRSEGEVAFLEYTSSQDRCWALHVVEKPESEALAKIRRWFSGKT
;
A
#
# COMPACT_ATOMS: atom_id res chain seq x y z
N MET A 1 34.79 -31.15 -15.49
CA MET A 1 34.95 -30.97 -14.03
C MET A 1 33.60 -31.20 -13.40
N ALA A 2 33.45 -32.29 -12.65
CA ALA A 2 32.21 -32.64 -11.97
C ALA A 2 32.05 -31.73 -10.75
N TYR A 3 31.16 -30.73 -10.82
CA TYR A 3 30.63 -30.13 -9.61
C TYR A 3 29.85 -31.23 -8.88
N SER A 4 30.27 -31.54 -7.67
CA SER A 4 29.71 -32.64 -6.90
C SER A 4 28.27 -32.31 -6.50
N THR A 5 27.39 -33.29 -6.69
CA THR A 5 25.99 -33.31 -6.21
C THR A 5 25.84 -32.99 -4.72
N THR A 6 26.92 -33.07 -3.94
CA THR A 6 27.00 -32.70 -2.52
C THR A 6 26.88 -31.20 -2.23
N GLU A 7 27.13 -30.27 -3.17
CA GLU A 7 26.91 -28.84 -2.89
C GLU A 7 25.43 -28.42 -3.02
N GLU A 8 24.65 -29.09 -3.87
CA GLU A 8 23.21 -28.76 -4.08
C GLU A 8 22.33 -29.15 -2.87
N GLU A 9 22.69 -30.20 -2.13
CA GLU A 9 21.97 -30.63 -0.91
C GLU A 9 22.26 -29.75 0.31
N SER A 10 23.29 -28.90 0.27
CA SER A 10 23.70 -28.05 1.40
C SER A 10 22.92 -26.74 1.51
N ILE A 11 22.16 -26.36 0.47
CA ILE A 11 21.49 -25.06 0.36
C ILE A 11 20.05 -25.18 0.88
N PRO A 12 19.63 -24.32 1.83
CA PRO A 12 18.26 -24.34 2.35
C PRO A 12 17.21 -24.26 1.23
N ARG A 13 16.11 -25.02 1.36
CA ARG A 13 15.00 -25.03 0.38
C ARG A 13 14.43 -23.63 0.10
N TYR A 14 14.47 -22.75 1.10
CA TYR A 14 14.13 -21.33 0.95
C TYR A 14 15.05 -20.65 -0.07
N GLN A 15 16.37 -20.71 0.14
CA GLN A 15 17.33 -20.10 -0.80
C GLN A 15 17.21 -20.70 -2.22
N ARG A 16 16.94 -22.01 -2.34
CA ARG A 16 16.67 -22.64 -3.64
C ARG A 16 15.44 -22.03 -4.35
N GLY A 17 14.33 -21.81 -3.63
CA GLY A 17 13.14 -21.19 -4.21
C GLY A 17 13.38 -19.78 -4.72
N TYR A 18 14.13 -18.97 -3.98
CA TYR A 18 14.59 -17.67 -4.45
C TYR A 18 15.47 -17.77 -5.70
N GLU A 19 16.44 -18.69 -5.73
CA GLU A 19 17.34 -18.88 -6.88
C GLU A 19 16.56 -19.29 -8.15
N TRP A 20 15.62 -20.21 -8.04
CA TRP A 20 14.84 -20.71 -9.19
C TRP A 20 13.90 -19.63 -9.73
N PHE A 21 13.15 -18.97 -8.86
CA PHE A 21 12.27 -17.87 -9.28
C PHE A 21 13.06 -16.70 -9.87
N SER A 22 14.23 -16.36 -9.31
CA SER A 22 15.10 -15.31 -9.85
C SER A 22 15.64 -15.63 -11.23
N HIS A 23 15.89 -16.91 -11.54
CA HIS A 23 16.27 -17.31 -12.89
C HIS A 23 15.13 -17.04 -13.88
N LEU A 24 13.93 -17.51 -13.56
CA LEU A 24 12.75 -17.31 -14.40
C LEU A 24 12.44 -15.83 -14.58
N ALA A 25 12.49 -15.05 -13.52
CA ALA A 25 12.18 -13.63 -13.57
C ALA A 25 13.16 -12.85 -14.47
N LYS A 26 14.45 -13.20 -14.44
CA LYS A 26 15.46 -12.64 -15.36
C LYS A 26 15.21 -13.00 -16.83
N THR A 27 14.83 -14.24 -17.10
CA THR A 27 14.71 -14.75 -18.46
C THR A 27 13.37 -14.38 -19.11
N LYS A 28 12.29 -14.32 -18.33
CA LYS A 28 10.92 -14.18 -18.84
C LYS A 28 10.20 -12.90 -18.39
N LEU A 29 10.53 -12.35 -17.21
CA LEU A 29 9.77 -11.24 -16.60
C LEU A 29 10.45 -9.87 -16.71
N THR A 30 11.70 -9.81 -17.17
CA THR A 30 12.46 -8.55 -17.26
C THR A 30 11.98 -7.70 -18.46
N ARG A 31 12.16 -6.37 -18.40
CA ARG A 31 11.83 -5.38 -19.45
C ARG A 31 10.34 -5.06 -19.68
N LYS A 32 9.47 -5.39 -18.74
CA LYS A 32 8.06 -4.98 -18.78
C LYS A 32 7.84 -3.84 -17.77
N PRO A 33 7.66 -2.58 -18.21
CA PRO A 33 7.39 -1.48 -17.29
C PRO A 33 6.01 -1.65 -16.65
N TRP A 34 5.86 -1.19 -15.43
CA TRP A 34 4.61 -1.18 -14.68
C TRP A 34 4.64 -0.03 -13.67
N LYS A 35 3.50 0.63 -13.45
CA LYS A 35 3.28 1.47 -12.27
C LYS A 35 2.58 0.68 -11.16
N ARG A 36 1.85 -0.37 -11.54
CA ARG A 36 1.24 -1.35 -10.61
C ARG A 36 1.65 -2.78 -10.90
N LEU A 37 2.05 -3.48 -9.85
CA LEU A 37 2.29 -4.91 -9.87
C LEU A 37 1.49 -5.62 -8.77
N GLY A 38 0.49 -6.41 -9.16
CA GLY A 38 -0.22 -7.29 -8.23
C GLY A 38 0.46 -8.65 -8.08
N LEU A 39 0.62 -9.14 -6.86
CA LEU A 39 1.05 -10.51 -6.55
C LEU A 39 -0.08 -11.21 -5.83
N PHE A 40 -0.68 -12.24 -6.42
CA PHE A 40 -1.92 -12.84 -5.91
C PHE A 40 -1.72 -14.29 -5.51
N SER A 41 -2.19 -14.63 -4.31
CA SER A 41 -2.42 -15.99 -3.86
C SER A 41 -3.77 -16.14 -3.18
N PHE A 42 -4.16 -17.39 -2.98
CA PHE A 42 -5.36 -17.74 -2.23
C PHE A 42 -5.08 -17.52 -0.74
N TYR A 43 -4.23 -18.34 -0.12
CA TYR A 43 -3.92 -18.24 1.31
C TYR A 43 -2.75 -17.29 1.62
N ASP A 44 -2.69 -16.82 2.87
CA ASP A 44 -1.47 -16.28 3.52
C ASP A 44 -0.49 -17.42 3.80
N ALA A 45 0.06 -17.98 2.73
CA ALA A 45 0.88 -19.18 2.70
C ALA A 45 1.95 -19.08 1.59
N PRO A 46 3.01 -19.91 1.61
CA PRO A 46 3.92 -20.02 0.49
C PRO A 46 3.19 -20.39 -0.81
N TYR A 47 3.65 -19.84 -1.93
CA TYR A 47 3.15 -20.15 -3.27
C TYR A 47 3.48 -21.59 -3.70
N ALA A 48 4.54 -22.15 -3.12
CA ALA A 48 4.90 -23.54 -3.24
C ALA A 48 5.70 -24.01 -2.03
N GLU A 49 5.39 -25.21 -1.56
CA GLU A 49 6.12 -25.88 -0.50
C GLU A 49 6.31 -27.36 -0.87
N SER A 50 7.57 -27.78 -0.93
CA SER A 50 7.99 -29.18 -1.04
C SER A 50 9.30 -29.41 -0.29
N GLU A 51 9.81 -30.65 -0.32
CA GLU A 51 11.16 -30.97 0.18
C GLU A 51 12.27 -30.26 -0.63
N LEU A 52 11.98 -29.95 -1.91
CA LEU A 52 12.93 -29.36 -2.83
C LEU A 52 12.90 -27.84 -2.82
N ILE A 53 11.70 -27.24 -2.81
CA ILE A 53 11.52 -25.82 -3.00
C ILE A 53 10.57 -25.24 -1.95
N TYR A 54 10.89 -24.05 -1.47
CA TYR A 54 9.98 -23.20 -0.73
C TYR A 54 9.96 -21.83 -1.40
N LEU A 55 8.81 -21.42 -1.93
CA LEU A 55 8.63 -20.12 -2.59
C LEU A 55 7.55 -19.30 -1.87
N SER A 56 7.95 -18.22 -1.20
CA SER A 56 7.05 -17.32 -0.49
C SER A 56 6.77 -16.02 -1.27
N PRO A 57 5.68 -15.30 -0.94
CA PRO A 57 5.42 -13.96 -1.45
C PRO A 57 6.62 -13.02 -1.30
N LYS A 58 7.29 -13.05 -0.15
CA LYS A 58 8.45 -12.21 0.16
C LYS A 58 9.63 -12.48 -0.77
N GLN A 59 9.87 -13.74 -1.13
CA GLN A 59 10.94 -14.07 -2.09
C GLN A 59 10.65 -13.57 -3.50
N VAL A 60 9.39 -13.72 -3.94
CA VAL A 60 8.93 -13.14 -5.22
C VAL A 60 9.07 -11.62 -5.20
N MET A 61 8.66 -10.97 -4.11
CA MET A 61 8.83 -9.52 -3.92
C MET A 61 10.31 -9.11 -3.99
N LEU A 62 11.22 -9.80 -3.30
CA LEU A 62 12.66 -9.51 -3.35
C LEU A 62 13.23 -9.62 -4.77
N THR A 63 12.86 -10.67 -5.50
CA THR A 63 13.29 -10.86 -6.89
C THR A 63 12.77 -9.73 -7.78
N MET A 64 11.47 -9.42 -7.68
CA MET A 64 10.87 -8.35 -8.50
C MET A 64 11.42 -6.98 -8.14
N ALA A 65 11.66 -6.72 -6.85
CA ALA A 65 12.29 -5.50 -6.35
C ALA A 65 13.72 -5.35 -6.90
N LYS A 66 14.50 -6.44 -6.91
CA LYS A 66 15.84 -6.43 -7.49
C LYS A 66 15.84 -6.16 -9.00
N ILE A 67 14.85 -6.69 -9.73
CA ILE A 67 14.71 -6.45 -11.17
C ILE A 67 14.29 -5.01 -11.45
N ALA A 68 13.47 -4.42 -10.59
CA ALA A 68 12.95 -3.07 -10.76
C ALA A 68 13.89 -1.96 -10.25
N LYS A 69 14.79 -2.26 -9.30
CA LYS A 69 15.73 -1.28 -8.73
C LYS A 69 16.78 -0.84 -9.76
N ASN A 70 16.72 0.43 -10.15
CA ASN A 70 17.80 1.13 -10.87
C ASN A 70 18.69 1.92 -9.89
N LYS A 71 19.77 2.54 -10.40
CA LYS A 71 20.70 3.33 -9.57
C LYS A 71 20.01 4.54 -8.92
N GLU A 72 19.19 5.26 -9.69
CA GLU A 72 18.53 6.52 -9.31
C GLU A 72 17.08 6.33 -8.83
N THR A 73 16.68 5.09 -8.53
CA THR A 73 15.34 4.80 -8.03
C THR A 73 15.42 4.41 -6.55
N SER A 74 14.69 5.08 -5.67
CA SER A 74 14.53 4.62 -4.29
C SER A 74 13.63 3.37 -4.25
N LEU A 75 13.92 2.45 -3.33
CA LEU A 75 13.13 1.22 -3.17
C LEU A 75 12.75 1.06 -1.71
N ILE A 76 11.45 0.94 -1.43
CA ILE A 76 10.93 0.73 -0.08
C ILE A 76 10.18 -0.60 -0.05
N LEU A 77 10.59 -1.52 0.82
CA LEU A 77 9.88 -2.76 1.10
C LEU A 77 9.25 -2.66 2.48
N VAL A 78 7.92 -2.68 2.54
CA VAL A 78 7.16 -2.80 3.77
C VAL A 78 6.77 -4.25 3.93
N VAL A 79 7.35 -4.93 4.92
CA VAL A 79 7.16 -6.37 5.15
C VAL A 79 6.42 -6.63 6.45
N ASP A 80 5.44 -7.52 6.42
CA ASP A 80 4.70 -7.93 7.61
C ASP A 80 5.49 -8.99 8.39
N ALA A 81 5.80 -8.67 9.65
CA ALA A 81 6.51 -9.55 10.55
C ALA A 81 5.64 -10.69 11.11
N MET A 82 4.32 -10.60 10.97
CA MET A 82 3.38 -11.46 11.69
C MET A 82 2.99 -12.74 10.95
N GLU A 83 3.59 -13.04 9.80
CA GLU A 83 3.41 -14.31 9.06
C GLU A 83 3.88 -15.50 9.91
N LYS A 84 2.97 -16.44 10.19
CA LYS A 84 3.17 -17.54 11.16
C LYS A 84 3.72 -18.83 10.57
N GLU A 85 3.80 -18.92 9.24
CA GLU A 85 4.31 -20.10 8.55
C GLU A 85 5.79 -20.37 8.88
N GLU A 86 6.27 -21.59 8.60
CA GLU A 86 7.61 -22.07 9.00
C GLU A 86 8.74 -21.08 8.69
N MET A 87 8.69 -20.44 7.51
CA MET A 87 9.67 -19.48 7.03
C MET A 87 9.18 -18.02 7.05
N GLY A 88 8.10 -17.76 7.79
CA GLY A 88 7.61 -16.41 8.05
C GLY A 88 8.57 -15.62 8.94
N LEU A 89 8.49 -14.30 8.87
CA LEU A 89 9.36 -13.39 9.65
C LEU A 89 9.08 -13.45 11.17
N SER A 90 7.96 -14.06 11.57
CA SER A 90 7.63 -14.26 12.99
C SER A 90 8.48 -15.36 13.64
N THR A 91 9.19 -16.18 12.85
CA THR A 91 10.15 -17.17 13.33
C THR A 91 11.57 -16.67 13.12
N LYS A 92 12.47 -16.96 14.06
CA LYS A 92 13.88 -16.55 13.93
C LYS A 92 14.55 -17.17 12.69
N SER A 93 14.27 -18.44 12.41
CA SER A 93 14.81 -19.14 11.25
C SER A 93 14.35 -18.53 9.92
N GLY A 94 13.06 -18.20 9.80
CA GLY A 94 12.51 -17.55 8.61
C GLY A 94 13.08 -16.16 8.42
N PHE A 95 13.17 -15.38 9.51
CA PHE A 95 13.80 -14.07 9.52
C PHE A 95 15.27 -14.11 9.10
N ASP A 96 16.10 -14.98 9.69
CA ASP A 96 17.52 -15.09 9.38
C ASP A 96 17.75 -15.46 7.89
N GLN A 97 16.92 -16.35 7.35
CA GLN A 97 16.99 -16.73 5.93
C GLN A 97 16.54 -15.60 5.00
N PHE A 98 15.47 -14.87 5.34
CA PHE A 98 15.05 -13.69 4.61
C PHE A 98 16.15 -12.62 4.61
N MET A 99 16.71 -12.32 5.78
CA MET A 99 17.75 -11.31 5.94
C MET A 99 19.03 -11.69 5.17
N LYS A 100 19.44 -12.97 5.19
CA LYS A 100 20.56 -13.45 4.38
C LYS A 100 20.36 -13.15 2.89
N ILE A 101 19.15 -13.32 2.37
CA ILE A 101 18.84 -12.99 0.97
C ILE A 101 18.82 -11.48 0.77
N PHE A 102 18.08 -10.76 1.63
CA PHE A 102 17.92 -9.32 1.54
C PHE A 102 19.27 -8.58 1.59
N ASP A 103 20.11 -8.86 2.59
CA ASP A 103 21.43 -8.25 2.76
C ASP A 103 22.39 -8.60 1.61
N GLY A 104 22.26 -9.82 1.07
CA GLY A 104 23.00 -10.23 -0.12
C GLY A 104 22.62 -9.43 -1.37
N LEU A 105 21.35 -9.05 -1.52
CA LEU A 105 20.86 -8.29 -2.68
C LEU A 105 21.04 -6.78 -2.55
N PHE A 106 20.97 -6.29 -1.31
CA PHE A 106 20.97 -4.87 -0.95
C PHE A 106 21.89 -4.63 0.26
N PRO A 107 23.23 -4.73 0.09
CA PRO A 107 24.18 -4.59 1.19
C PRO A 107 24.14 -3.19 1.84
N ASP A 108 23.88 -2.15 1.05
CA ASP A 108 23.81 -0.76 1.52
C ASP A 108 22.39 -0.33 1.96
N SER A 109 21.54 -1.31 2.32
CA SER A 109 20.16 -1.06 2.71
C SER A 109 20.03 -0.44 4.10
N SER A 110 19.09 0.49 4.24
CA SER A 110 18.64 1.03 5.53
C SER A 110 17.47 0.20 6.05
N LYS A 111 17.53 -0.20 7.33
CA LYS A 111 16.55 -1.10 7.94
C LYS A 111 15.87 -0.42 9.12
N PHE A 112 14.55 -0.51 9.14
CA PHE A 112 13.71 0.16 10.10
C PHE A 112 12.63 -0.80 10.63
N TYR A 113 12.12 -0.48 11.80
CA TYR A 113 11.07 -1.24 12.46
C TYR A 113 9.92 -0.32 12.88
N PHE A 114 8.69 -0.79 12.70
CA PHE A 114 7.47 -0.13 13.15
C PHE A 114 6.63 -1.10 13.98
N GLY A 115 6.58 -0.89 15.30
CA GLY A 115 5.94 -1.77 16.26
C GLY A 115 6.25 -1.37 17.70
N ALA A 116 5.66 -2.06 18.67
CA ALA A 116 5.79 -1.71 20.08
C ALA A 116 7.08 -2.22 20.76
N LYS A 117 7.86 -3.09 20.09
CA LYS A 117 9.07 -3.75 20.66
C LYS A 117 8.83 -4.44 22.02
N ASP A 118 7.65 -4.99 22.22
CA ASP A 118 7.23 -5.65 23.46
C ASP A 118 7.01 -7.16 23.28
N SER A 119 7.18 -7.68 22.07
CA SER A 119 7.04 -9.10 21.76
C SER A 119 8.30 -9.90 22.12
N GLU A 120 8.16 -11.23 22.16
CA GLU A 120 9.30 -12.15 22.36
C GLU A 120 10.27 -12.18 21.16
N ARG A 121 9.92 -11.51 20.05
CA ARG A 121 10.69 -11.50 18.79
C ARG A 121 11.80 -10.47 18.81
N GLN A 122 12.72 -10.60 19.78
CA GLN A 122 13.80 -9.64 20.03
C GLN A 122 14.68 -9.36 18.78
N TRP A 123 14.84 -10.33 17.87
CA TRP A 123 15.60 -10.17 16.63
C TRP A 123 15.00 -9.12 15.66
N LEU A 124 13.71 -8.80 15.78
CA LEU A 124 13.09 -7.72 15.00
C LEU A 124 13.38 -6.34 15.61
N HIS A 125 13.70 -6.30 16.91
CA HIS A 125 13.77 -5.07 17.69
C HIS A 125 15.13 -4.38 17.59
N ASP A 126 16.11 -5.01 16.97
CA ASP A 126 17.46 -4.46 16.78
C ASP A 126 17.50 -3.28 15.80
N TYR A 127 16.47 -3.10 14.97
CA TYR A 127 16.42 -2.02 13.99
C TYR A 127 15.94 -0.70 14.57
N GLN A 128 16.30 0.40 13.90
CA GLN A 128 15.84 1.74 14.27
C GLN A 128 14.31 1.81 14.23
N SER A 129 13.71 2.26 15.35
CA SER A 129 12.26 2.47 15.41
C SER A 129 11.88 3.70 14.58
N VAL A 130 10.91 3.51 13.69
CA VAL A 130 10.25 4.60 12.99
C VAL A 130 8.98 4.94 13.76
N LYS A 131 8.72 6.24 13.86
CA LYS A 131 7.54 6.80 14.50
C LYS A 131 6.90 7.81 13.55
N ILE A 132 5.64 8.10 13.82
CA ILE A 132 4.88 9.13 13.12
C ILE A 132 5.01 10.42 13.93
N PRO A 133 5.45 11.55 13.34
CA PRO A 133 5.46 12.82 14.05
C PRO A 133 4.05 13.19 14.51
N LEU A 134 3.86 13.45 15.80
CA LEU A 134 2.58 13.83 16.37
C LEU A 134 2.06 15.12 15.73
N ILE A 135 2.97 16.06 15.46
CA ILE A 135 2.69 17.32 14.75
C ILE A 135 2.12 17.07 13.34
N TRP A 136 2.59 16.01 12.65
CA TRP A 136 2.07 15.67 11.32
C TRP A 136 0.62 15.21 11.40
N MET A 137 0.28 14.40 12.41
CA MET A 137 -1.08 13.95 12.69
C MET A 137 -2.02 15.10 13.07
N MET A 138 -1.58 16.00 13.97
CA MET A 138 -2.36 17.15 14.41
C MET A 138 -2.74 18.08 13.25
N LYS A 139 -1.84 18.26 12.28
CA LYS A 139 -2.10 19.08 11.08
C LYS A 139 -3.06 18.41 10.09
N ARG A 140 -3.33 17.12 10.25
CA ARG A 140 -4.11 16.30 9.31
C ARG A 140 -5.16 15.43 10.03
N PRO A 141 -6.09 16.05 10.77
CA PRO A 141 -7.13 15.31 11.48
C PRO A 141 -8.01 14.49 10.54
N ASN A 142 -8.13 14.88 9.25
CA ASN A 142 -8.86 14.11 8.24
C ASN A 142 -8.34 12.67 8.09
N ILE A 143 -7.01 12.50 8.05
CA ILE A 143 -6.38 11.18 7.88
C ILE A 143 -6.71 10.30 9.09
N PHE A 144 -6.60 10.88 10.29
CA PHE A 144 -6.90 10.16 11.51
C PHE A 144 -8.38 9.80 11.61
N ALA A 145 -9.27 10.73 11.26
CA ALA A 145 -10.72 10.50 11.22
C ALA A 145 -11.10 9.35 10.29
N GLU A 146 -10.48 9.25 9.10
CA GLU A 146 -10.72 8.15 8.17
C GLU A 146 -10.30 6.80 8.75
N VAL A 147 -9.11 6.72 9.33
CA VAL A 147 -8.61 5.49 9.96
C VAL A 147 -9.46 5.09 11.16
N LEU A 148 -9.85 6.04 12.01
CA LEU A 148 -10.72 5.79 13.16
C LEU A 148 -12.12 5.35 12.72
N SER A 149 -12.66 5.94 11.65
CA SER A 149 -13.98 5.54 11.11
C SER A 149 -13.97 4.07 10.68
N ASP A 150 -12.90 3.68 10.00
CA ASP A 150 -12.72 2.29 9.55
C ASP A 150 -12.44 1.33 10.71
N ALA A 151 -11.74 1.79 11.76
CA ALA A 151 -11.46 1.01 12.96
C ALA A 151 -12.62 0.99 13.98
N SER A 152 -13.64 1.83 13.78
CA SER A 152 -14.74 2.03 14.72
C SER A 152 -15.52 0.71 14.93
N PRO A 153 -15.72 0.26 16.18
CA PRO A 153 -16.44 -0.97 16.47
C PRO A 153 -17.91 -0.97 16.01
N VAL A 154 -18.49 0.22 15.89
CA VAL A 154 -19.88 0.44 15.46
C VAL A 154 -19.99 0.96 14.02
N GLY A 155 -18.88 1.09 13.31
CA GLY A 155 -18.84 1.62 11.94
C GLY A 155 -19.31 3.08 11.86
N GLU A 156 -18.93 3.90 12.83
CA GLU A 156 -19.22 5.34 12.80
C GLU A 156 -18.37 6.07 11.76
N ASN A 157 -18.96 7.07 11.11
CA ASN A 157 -18.22 8.02 10.29
C ASN A 157 -17.76 9.19 11.15
N ILE A 158 -16.50 9.17 11.56
CA ILE A 158 -15.87 10.17 12.43
C ILE A 158 -15.44 11.36 11.57
N GLY A 159 -15.81 12.56 12.00
CA GLY A 159 -15.43 13.80 11.33
C GLY A 159 -14.04 14.28 11.75
N PRO A 160 -13.39 15.17 10.97
CA PRO A 160 -12.09 15.75 11.32
C PRO A 160 -12.08 16.51 12.65
N ALA A 161 -13.18 17.19 12.99
CA ALA A 161 -13.30 17.91 14.26
C ALA A 161 -13.23 16.93 15.45
N ASP A 162 -13.92 15.79 15.34
CA ASP A 162 -13.98 14.77 16.38
C ASP A 162 -12.71 13.92 16.49
N ALA A 163 -11.83 14.00 15.49
CA ALA A 163 -10.52 13.37 15.49
C ALA A 163 -9.36 14.35 15.76
N SER A 164 -9.67 15.62 16.02
CA SER A 164 -8.66 16.64 16.30
C SER A 164 -8.16 16.55 17.73
N PHE A 165 -6.87 16.78 17.94
CA PHE A 165 -6.23 16.79 19.25
C PHE A 165 -4.98 17.69 19.23
N GLU A 166 -4.52 18.12 20.40
CA GLU A 166 -3.36 19.02 20.54
C GLU A 166 -2.10 18.31 21.05
N ASP A 167 -2.26 17.22 21.79
CA ASP A 167 -1.17 16.51 22.45
C ASP A 167 -1.51 15.03 22.69
N TYR A 168 -0.61 14.31 23.39
CA TYR A 168 -0.85 12.92 23.78
C TYR A 168 -2.13 12.74 24.60
N PRO A 169 -2.37 13.46 25.72
CA PRO A 169 -3.64 13.40 26.44
C PRO A 169 -4.88 13.51 25.53
N GLY A 170 -4.92 14.48 24.63
CA GLY A 170 -6.03 14.63 23.68
C GLY A 170 -6.15 13.46 22.72
N MET A 171 -5.02 12.95 22.18
CA MET A 171 -5.03 11.77 21.32
C MET A 171 -5.55 10.52 22.05
N ILE A 172 -5.18 10.34 23.32
CA ILE A 172 -5.64 9.23 24.16
C ILE A 172 -7.15 9.34 24.38
N GLU A 173 -7.65 10.53 24.70
CA GLU A 173 -9.08 10.78 24.87
C GLU A 173 -9.87 10.39 23.60
N VAL A 174 -9.42 10.86 22.43
CA VAL A 174 -10.04 10.51 21.13
C VAL A 174 -10.00 8.99 20.90
N LEU A 175 -8.85 8.34 21.10
CA LEU A 175 -8.73 6.89 20.89
C LEU A 175 -9.61 6.08 21.84
N VAL A 176 -9.67 6.46 23.12
CA VAL A 176 -10.48 5.78 24.13
C VAL A 176 -11.97 6.00 23.86
N GLU A 177 -12.38 7.22 23.50
CA GLU A 177 -13.76 7.54 23.17
C GLU A 177 -14.23 6.77 21.92
N LYS A 178 -13.43 6.77 20.84
CA LYS A 178 -13.86 6.23 19.54
C LYS A 178 -13.64 4.73 19.36
N LEU A 179 -12.68 4.13 20.08
CA LEU A 179 -12.35 2.69 20.00
C LEU A 179 -12.71 1.92 21.27
N GLY A 180 -13.19 2.62 22.31
CA GLY A 180 -13.75 2.04 23.51
C GLY A 180 -15.04 1.26 23.23
N PRO A 181 -15.61 0.62 24.28
CA PRO A 181 -16.89 -0.06 24.13
C PRO A 181 -17.97 0.95 23.78
N PRO A 182 -18.86 0.62 22.83
CA PRO A 182 -19.85 1.58 22.36
C PRO A 182 -20.84 1.97 23.46
N SER A 183 -21.39 3.17 23.37
CA SER A 183 -22.54 3.57 24.19
C SER A 183 -23.81 2.79 23.78
N LEU A 184 -24.84 2.77 24.65
CA LEU A 184 -26.12 2.11 24.34
C LEU A 184 -26.77 2.73 23.09
N THR A 185 -26.61 4.04 22.95
CA THR A 185 -27.03 4.83 21.79
C THR A 185 -26.29 4.43 20.52
N GLU A 186 -24.97 4.26 20.59
CA GLU A 186 -24.16 3.82 19.45
C GLU A 186 -24.45 2.38 19.02
N GLU A 187 -24.67 1.46 19.97
CA GLU A 187 -25.07 0.08 19.64
C GLU A 187 -26.40 0.03 18.89
N VAL A 188 -27.36 0.85 19.31
CA VAL A 188 -28.63 0.94 18.60
C VAL A 188 -28.43 1.56 17.23
N MET A 189 -27.68 2.65 17.11
CA MET A 189 -27.39 3.27 15.82
C MET A 189 -26.61 2.35 14.87
N GLY A 190 -25.65 1.58 15.36
CA GLY A 190 -24.90 0.58 14.59
C GLY A 190 -25.78 -0.58 14.12
N LYS A 191 -26.72 -1.04 14.96
CA LYS A 191 -27.73 -2.04 14.55
C LYS A 191 -28.73 -1.48 13.53
N ILE A 192 -29.04 -0.19 13.60
CA ILE A 192 -29.90 0.49 12.62
C ILE A 192 -29.17 0.61 11.27
N ARG A 193 -27.92 1.08 11.26
CA ARG A 193 -27.12 1.22 10.03
C ARG A 193 -26.85 -0.12 9.35
N SER A 194 -26.57 -1.17 10.12
CA SER A 194 -26.40 -2.52 9.56
C SER A 194 -27.71 -3.12 9.02
N ALA A 195 -28.87 -2.69 9.54
CA ALA A 195 -30.18 -3.03 8.99
C ALA A 195 -30.56 -2.19 7.75
N GLU A 196 -30.08 -0.95 7.61
CA GLU A 196 -30.32 -0.14 6.40
C GLU A 196 -29.62 -0.70 5.14
N ALA A 197 -28.54 -1.46 5.31
CA ALA A 197 -27.93 -2.24 4.22
C ALA A 197 -28.78 -3.46 3.77
N SER A 198 -29.90 -3.74 4.45
CA SER A 198 -30.83 -4.86 4.22
C SER A 198 -32.30 -4.39 4.38
N GLU A 199 -32.91 -3.87 3.31
CA GLU A 199 -34.35 -3.59 3.09
C GLU A 199 -35.29 -3.53 4.34
N TYR A 200 -35.11 -2.65 5.33
CA TYR A 200 -36.18 -2.35 6.31
C TYR A 200 -36.05 -0.95 6.94
N ALA A 201 -36.33 0.11 6.19
CA ALA A 201 -36.38 1.51 6.68
C ALA A 201 -37.38 1.74 7.85
N GLY A 202 -38.40 0.89 7.99
CA GLY A 202 -39.37 0.96 9.10
C GLY A 202 -38.81 0.52 10.47
N GLU A 203 -37.78 -0.33 10.49
CA GLU A 203 -37.16 -0.80 11.74
C GLU A 203 -36.20 0.25 12.35
N ALA A 204 -35.53 1.03 11.51
CA ALA A 204 -34.63 2.11 11.86
C ALA A 204 -35.34 3.27 12.59
N VAL A 205 -36.43 3.75 11.99
CA VAL A 205 -37.24 4.86 12.53
C VAL A 205 -37.90 4.46 13.85
N GLY A 206 -38.35 3.20 13.96
CA GLY A 206 -38.97 2.66 15.18
C GLY A 206 -38.04 2.67 16.40
N LEU A 207 -36.76 2.27 16.23
CA LEU A 207 -35.78 2.27 17.31
C LEU A 207 -35.33 3.70 17.71
N MET A 208 -35.13 4.61 16.75
CA MET A 208 -34.79 6.01 17.03
C MET A 208 -35.90 6.75 17.81
N THR A 209 -37.17 6.47 17.50
CA THR A 209 -38.32 7.12 18.15
C THR A 209 -38.41 6.78 19.65
N VAL A 210 -38.00 5.57 20.05
CA VAL A 210 -37.97 5.14 21.46
C VAL A 210 -36.96 5.96 22.28
N PHE A 211 -35.87 6.42 21.67
CA PHE A 211 -34.86 7.25 22.32
C PHE A 211 -35.26 8.72 22.45
N ILE A 212 -35.89 9.30 21.43
CA ILE A 212 -36.21 10.74 21.39
C ILE A 212 -37.44 11.08 22.25
N SER A 213 -38.41 10.17 22.35
CA SER A 213 -39.59 10.35 23.20
C SER A 213 -40.21 9.00 23.59
N PRO A 214 -39.87 8.47 24.79
CA PRO A 214 -40.38 7.20 25.29
C PRO A 214 -41.92 7.12 25.34
N THR A 215 -42.59 8.27 25.48
CA THR A 215 -44.05 8.39 25.54
C THR A 215 -44.70 8.26 24.16
N THR A 216 -44.03 8.63 23.06
CA THR A 216 -44.55 8.44 21.68
C THR A 216 -44.39 7.01 21.14
N ALA A 217 -43.47 6.22 21.71
CA ALA A 217 -43.23 4.81 21.35
C ALA A 217 -44.40 3.87 21.67
N VAL A 218 -45.28 4.26 22.59
CA VAL A 218 -46.43 3.46 23.04
C VAL A 218 -47.47 3.28 21.93
N SER A 219 -47.54 4.19 20.95
CA SER A 219 -48.52 4.12 19.86
C SER A 219 -48.09 3.23 18.66
N ARG A 220 -46.80 2.87 18.54
CA ARG A 220 -46.27 2.13 17.36
C ARG A 220 -45.26 1.00 17.63
N GLY A 221 -44.88 0.61 18.86
CA GLY A 221 -43.77 -0.36 18.97
C GLY A 221 -43.50 -1.12 20.27
N VAL A 222 -44.38 -2.04 20.69
CA VAL A 222 -44.06 -3.04 21.75
C VAL A 222 -42.88 -3.94 21.34
N LYS A 223 -42.77 -4.28 20.06
CA LYS A 223 -41.67 -5.09 19.49
C LYS A 223 -40.29 -4.41 19.60
N TYR A 224 -40.24 -3.08 19.43
CA TYR A 224 -38.99 -2.30 19.47
C TYR A 224 -38.54 -1.99 20.90
N LEU A 225 -39.49 -1.72 21.81
CA LEU A 225 -39.25 -1.71 23.25
C LEU A 225 -38.71 -3.05 23.75
N GLY A 226 -39.20 -4.17 23.21
CA GLY A 226 -38.67 -5.51 23.50
C GLY A 226 -37.21 -5.71 23.07
N LYS A 227 -36.82 -5.26 21.86
CA LYS A 227 -35.42 -5.31 21.39
C LYS A 227 -34.50 -4.39 22.21
N PHE A 228 -34.97 -3.18 22.55
CA PHE A 228 -34.24 -2.22 23.40
C PHE A 228 -34.09 -2.74 24.84
N MET A 229 -35.16 -3.26 25.43
CA MET A 229 -35.12 -3.91 26.75
C MET A 229 -34.27 -5.19 26.73
N GLY A 230 -34.24 -5.91 25.60
CA GLY A 230 -33.32 -7.02 25.35
C GLY A 230 -31.86 -6.58 25.41
N LEU A 231 -31.48 -5.52 24.69
CA LEU A 231 -30.15 -4.91 24.75
C LEU A 231 -29.79 -4.41 26.16
N VAL A 232 -30.70 -3.73 26.84
CA VAL A 232 -30.51 -3.27 28.22
C VAL A 232 -30.38 -4.46 29.18
N LYS A 233 -31.15 -5.54 28.98
CA LYS A 233 -31.08 -6.76 29.78
C LYS A 233 -29.78 -7.53 29.51
N ASP A 234 -29.32 -7.56 28.26
CA ASP A 234 -28.05 -8.15 27.86
C ASP A 234 -26.88 -7.39 28.50
N ARG A 235 -26.89 -6.05 28.47
CA ARG A 235 -25.90 -5.22 29.20
C ARG A 235 -25.97 -5.36 30.72
N ARG A 236 -27.13 -5.75 31.28
CA ARG A 236 -27.29 -6.02 32.72
C ARG A 236 -26.81 -7.41 33.12
N LYS A 237 -26.57 -8.32 32.17
CA LYS A 237 -25.91 -9.60 32.48
C LYS A 237 -24.50 -9.32 32.96
N GLN A 238 -24.12 -9.96 34.06
CA GLN A 238 -22.82 -9.76 34.69
C GLN A 238 -21.67 -10.04 33.70
N GLU A 239 -21.82 -11.09 32.89
CA GLU A 239 -20.89 -11.48 31.82
C GLU A 239 -20.62 -10.35 30.81
N MET A 240 -21.64 -9.59 30.41
CA MET A 240 -21.46 -8.47 29.46
C MET A 240 -20.78 -7.26 30.11
N LYS A 241 -21.02 -7.01 31.41
CA LYS A 241 -20.32 -5.95 32.13
C LYS A 241 -18.82 -6.26 32.25
N GLU A 242 -18.49 -7.52 32.52
CA GLU A 242 -17.11 -7.99 32.56
C GLU A 242 -16.42 -7.80 31.21
N VAL A 243 -17.08 -8.19 30.10
CA VAL A 243 -16.55 -7.97 28.74
C VAL A 243 -16.32 -6.49 28.41
N TYR A 244 -17.25 -5.58 28.75
CA TYR A 244 -17.04 -4.15 28.51
C TYR A 244 -15.98 -3.54 29.41
N GLN A 245 -15.86 -4.01 30.66
CA GLN A 245 -14.81 -3.56 31.55
C GLN A 245 -13.45 -4.01 31.02
N GLU A 246 -13.31 -5.28 30.63
CA GLU A 246 -12.08 -5.81 30.02
C GLU A 246 -11.72 -5.08 28.72
N TRP A 247 -12.70 -4.74 27.88
CA TRP A 247 -12.48 -3.93 26.68
C TRP A 247 -11.99 -2.52 27.05
N THR A 248 -12.67 -1.84 27.97
CA THR A 248 -12.30 -0.49 28.42
C THR A 248 -10.87 -0.50 28.97
N ASP A 249 -10.55 -1.45 29.83
CA ASP A 249 -9.23 -1.60 30.42
C ASP A 249 -8.18 -1.89 29.35
N ARG A 250 -8.50 -2.73 28.37
CA ARG A 250 -7.63 -3.05 27.23
C ARG A 250 -7.35 -1.84 26.36
N VAL A 251 -8.34 -1.01 26.05
CA VAL A 251 -8.20 0.20 25.22
C VAL A 251 -7.45 1.29 25.99
N THR A 252 -7.82 1.54 27.24
CA THR A 252 -7.19 2.55 28.10
C THR A 252 -5.73 2.21 28.38
N LYS A 253 -5.43 0.94 28.70
CA LYS A 253 -4.06 0.47 28.88
C LYS A 253 -3.29 0.41 27.56
N GLY A 254 -3.94 -0.04 26.49
CA GLY A 254 -3.35 -0.18 25.16
C GLY A 254 -2.92 1.15 24.58
N TYR A 255 -3.74 2.19 24.69
CA TYR A 255 -3.43 3.54 24.22
C TYR A 255 -2.91 4.45 25.34
N SER A 256 -2.22 3.90 26.34
CA SER A 256 -1.53 4.73 27.33
C SER A 256 -0.46 5.59 26.66
N LYS A 257 -0.08 6.71 27.29
CA LYS A 257 0.99 7.60 26.78
C LYS A 257 2.27 6.84 26.48
N GLU A 258 2.68 5.93 27.37
CA GLU A 258 3.87 5.09 27.21
C GLU A 258 3.79 4.23 25.94
N ASN A 259 2.62 3.65 25.66
CA ASN A 259 2.43 2.83 24.47
C ASN A 259 2.34 3.67 23.18
N LEU A 260 1.68 4.82 23.22
CA LEU A 260 1.62 5.73 22.06
C LEU A 260 3.00 6.29 21.70
N GLN A 261 3.86 6.60 22.68
CA GLN A 261 5.23 7.07 22.46
C GLN A 261 6.13 6.05 21.73
N LYS A 262 5.71 4.78 21.64
CA LYS A 262 6.39 3.76 20.82
C LYS A 262 6.14 3.95 19.32
N PHE A 263 5.01 4.54 18.96
CA PHE A 263 4.57 4.73 17.57
C PHE A 263 4.60 6.18 17.11
N PHE A 264 4.51 7.13 18.04
CA PHE A 264 4.47 8.56 17.76
C PHE A 264 5.63 9.30 18.42
N ASP A 265 6.05 10.41 17.82
CA ASP A 265 7.11 11.27 18.34
C ASP A 265 6.63 12.72 18.39
N ASP A 266 6.76 13.37 19.54
CA ASP A 266 6.34 14.76 19.76
C ASP A 266 7.48 15.78 19.59
N SER A 267 8.70 15.33 19.28
CA SER A 267 9.82 16.23 19.02
C SER A 267 9.63 16.98 17.69
N ALA A 268 9.91 18.29 17.72
CA ALA A 268 9.75 19.17 16.55
C ALA A 268 10.77 18.88 15.44
N ASP A 269 11.90 18.26 15.81
CA ASP A 269 13.03 17.90 14.97
C ASP A 269 13.10 16.40 14.67
N TYR A 270 12.02 15.64 14.90
CA TYR A 270 12.00 14.21 14.62
C TYR A 270 12.34 13.93 13.15
N GLN A 271 13.46 13.24 12.94
CA GLN A 271 13.86 12.72 11.64
C GLN A 271 13.90 11.20 11.71
N SER A 272 13.03 10.54 10.96
CA SER A 272 12.97 9.07 10.93
C SER A 272 14.19 8.43 10.24
N GLY A 273 15.01 9.21 9.53
CA GLY A 273 16.09 8.72 8.67
C GLY A 273 15.60 8.08 7.35
N ILE A 274 14.31 7.78 7.23
CA ILE A 274 13.73 7.19 6.01
C ILE A 274 13.84 8.17 4.84
N ILE A 275 13.51 9.45 5.05
CA ILE A 275 13.48 10.47 4.00
C ILE A 275 14.89 10.67 3.43
N GLU A 276 15.90 10.73 4.29
CA GLU A 276 17.30 10.85 3.91
C GLU A 276 17.78 9.61 3.14
N ALA A 277 17.44 8.41 3.62
CA ALA A 277 17.75 7.17 2.93
C ALA A 277 17.08 7.09 1.55
N ALA A 278 15.82 7.54 1.45
CA ALA A 278 15.06 7.55 0.20
C ALA A 278 15.69 8.52 -0.80
N SER A 279 16.00 9.74 -0.36
CA SER A 279 16.67 10.78 -1.15
C SER A 279 18.06 10.36 -1.61
N SER A 280 18.73 9.48 -0.85
CA SER A 280 20.02 8.89 -1.23
C SER A 280 19.90 7.65 -2.13
N PHE A 281 18.71 7.40 -2.70
CA PHE A 281 18.40 6.25 -3.57
C PHE A 281 18.67 4.87 -2.94
N LYS A 282 18.71 4.79 -1.61
CA LYS A 282 18.95 3.53 -0.90
C LYS A 282 17.74 2.62 -0.96
N THR A 283 17.99 1.33 -0.81
CA THR A 283 16.94 0.36 -0.50
C THR A 283 16.58 0.46 0.98
N ILE A 284 15.30 0.59 1.28
CA ILE A 284 14.75 0.70 2.62
C ILE A 284 13.92 -0.54 2.91
N LEU A 285 14.18 -1.21 4.02
CA LEU A 285 13.34 -2.27 4.58
C LEU A 285 12.63 -1.72 5.82
N LEU A 286 11.30 -1.69 5.78
CA LEU A 286 10.44 -1.39 6.92
C LEU A 286 9.73 -2.67 7.36
N VAL A 287 10.13 -3.18 8.53
CA VAL A 287 9.48 -4.33 9.15
C VAL A 287 8.34 -3.84 10.05
N THR A 288 7.12 -4.29 9.80
CA THR A 288 5.93 -3.89 10.57
C THR A 288 5.45 -5.02 11.48
N GLU A 289 5.19 -4.69 12.75
CA GLU A 289 4.67 -5.62 13.76
C GLU A 289 3.40 -5.05 14.44
N THR A 290 2.38 -4.77 13.64
CA THR A 290 1.09 -4.25 14.12
C THR A 290 -0.10 -5.15 13.82
N ARG A 291 0.03 -6.06 12.85
CA ARG A 291 -1.05 -6.93 12.37
C ARG A 291 -1.66 -7.76 13.51
N GLY A 292 -2.98 -7.68 13.65
CA GLY A 292 -3.73 -8.46 14.65
C GLY A 292 -3.54 -7.98 16.09
N THR A 293 -2.90 -6.83 16.29
CA THR A 293 -2.79 -6.17 17.59
C THR A 293 -3.81 -5.03 17.70
N LEU A 294 -3.87 -4.36 18.86
CA LEU A 294 -4.64 -3.12 19.00
C LEU A 294 -4.12 -1.99 18.10
N TYR A 295 -2.87 -2.08 17.67
CA TYR A 295 -2.18 -1.05 16.89
C TYR A 295 -2.31 -1.24 15.37
N ASP A 296 -3.16 -2.17 14.90
CA ASP A 296 -3.39 -2.45 13.46
C ASP A 296 -3.76 -1.16 12.69
N LEU A 297 -4.49 -0.25 13.34
CA LEU A 297 -4.90 1.04 12.78
C LEU A 297 -3.74 2.02 12.56
N PHE A 298 -2.55 1.79 13.14
CA PHE A 298 -1.39 2.64 12.89
C PHE A 298 -0.65 2.29 11.60
N LEU A 299 -0.88 1.09 11.04
CA LEU A 299 -0.32 0.67 9.76
C LEU A 299 -0.71 1.61 8.59
N PRO A 300 -2.00 1.94 8.37
CA PRO A 300 -2.35 2.90 7.34
C PRO A 300 -1.77 4.30 7.62
N LEU A 301 -1.66 4.72 8.89
CA LEU A 301 -1.09 6.03 9.23
C LEU A 301 0.40 6.13 8.85
N ILE A 302 1.20 5.11 9.17
CA ILE A 302 2.62 5.13 8.81
C ILE A 302 2.80 5.09 7.30
N LEU A 303 1.99 4.31 6.57
CA LEU A 303 2.03 4.28 5.11
C LEU A 303 1.69 5.63 4.49
N GLN A 304 0.65 6.31 4.98
CA GLN A 304 0.29 7.64 4.50
C GLN A 304 1.39 8.66 4.79
N TYR A 305 1.95 8.65 5.99
CA TYR A 305 3.09 9.50 6.34
C TYR A 305 4.28 9.28 5.39
N LEU A 306 4.69 8.02 5.19
CA LEU A 306 5.81 7.67 4.32
C LEU A 306 5.62 8.20 2.90
N VAL A 307 4.45 7.92 2.32
CA VAL A 307 4.13 8.30 0.94
C VAL A 307 4.05 9.81 0.79
N GLU A 308 3.48 10.56 1.74
CA GLU A 308 3.42 12.02 1.62
C GLU A 308 4.81 12.67 1.68
N GLU A 309 5.71 12.12 2.49
CA GLU A 309 7.07 12.65 2.61
C GLU A 309 7.91 12.36 1.35
N ILE A 310 7.84 11.15 0.80
CA ILE A 310 8.65 10.73 -0.37
C ILE A 310 7.98 11.02 -1.73
N GLY A 311 6.65 11.15 -1.75
CA GLY A 311 5.86 11.28 -2.96
C GLY A 311 5.93 12.69 -3.54
N PHE A 312 5.99 12.78 -4.86
CA PHE A 312 5.95 14.04 -5.59
C PHE A 312 4.52 14.36 -6.03
N ILE A 313 4.06 15.58 -5.73
CA ILE A 313 2.80 16.11 -6.27
C ILE A 313 3.14 17.28 -7.19
N PRO A 314 2.80 17.21 -8.49
CA PRO A 314 3.05 18.30 -9.43
C PRO A 314 2.40 19.61 -8.96
N PRO A 315 3.03 20.79 -9.17
CA PRO A 315 2.52 22.08 -8.71
C PRO A 315 1.06 22.36 -9.05
N HIS A 316 0.63 21.98 -10.25
CA HIS A 316 -0.75 22.16 -10.72
C HIS A 316 -1.80 21.28 -10.02
N ARG A 317 -1.38 20.21 -9.33
CA ARG A 317 -2.23 19.30 -8.54
C ARG A 317 -2.13 19.54 -7.04
N ARG A 318 -1.25 20.44 -6.58
CA ARG A 318 -1.11 20.75 -5.16
C ARG A 318 -2.40 21.40 -4.64
N PRO A 319 -2.87 21.01 -3.44
CA PRO A 319 -3.94 21.75 -2.78
C PRO A 319 -3.51 23.22 -2.66
N ARG A 320 -4.27 24.13 -3.27
CA ARG A 320 -3.95 25.56 -3.21
C ARG A 320 -4.07 26.05 -1.78
N THR A 321 -2.98 26.55 -1.23
CA THR A 321 -2.95 27.16 0.10
C THR A 321 -3.75 28.47 0.07
N ILE A 322 -4.28 28.91 1.22
CA ILE A 322 -5.01 30.19 1.32
C ILE A 322 -4.12 31.37 0.88
N GLU A 323 -2.80 31.26 1.07
CA GLU A 323 -1.81 32.24 0.60
C GLU A 323 -1.63 32.23 -0.92
N ASP A 324 -1.74 31.07 -1.58
CA ASP A 324 -1.67 30.98 -3.05
C ASP A 324 -2.90 31.61 -3.70
N LYS A 325 -4.07 31.49 -3.05
CA LYS A 325 -5.28 32.22 -3.47
C LYS A 325 -5.07 33.74 -3.34
N LYS A 326 -4.49 34.22 -2.24
CA LYS A 326 -4.17 35.64 -2.04
C LYS A 326 -3.13 36.17 -3.04
N LYS A 327 -2.11 35.39 -3.40
CA LYS A 327 -1.13 35.76 -4.42
C LYS A 327 -1.74 35.80 -5.82
N GLN A 328 -2.66 34.88 -6.13
CA GLN A 328 -3.34 34.85 -7.42
C GLN A 328 -4.42 35.95 -7.55
N ASP A 329 -5.04 36.34 -6.44
CA ASP A 329 -5.93 37.50 -6.40
C ASP A 329 -5.12 38.81 -6.56
N LYS A 330 -3.93 38.91 -5.93
CA LYS A 330 -3.01 40.04 -6.17
C LYS A 330 -2.45 40.07 -7.60
N SER A 331 -2.06 38.93 -8.17
CA SER A 331 -1.56 38.89 -9.55
C SER A 331 -2.65 39.15 -10.58
N LYS A 332 -3.93 38.92 -10.21
CA LYS A 332 -5.08 39.32 -11.03
C LYS A 332 -5.37 40.81 -10.89
N GLU A 333 -5.25 41.39 -9.70
CA GLU A 333 -5.35 42.84 -9.50
C GLU A 333 -4.22 43.60 -10.24
N GLU A 334 -2.98 43.09 -10.22
CA GLU A 334 -1.85 43.68 -10.96
C GLU A 334 -1.97 43.51 -12.49
N TYR A 335 -2.66 42.48 -13.00
CA TYR A 335 -2.90 42.31 -14.44
C TYR A 335 -4.02 43.20 -15.00
N TYR A 336 -4.77 43.90 -14.15
CA TYR A 336 -5.79 44.88 -14.56
C TYR A 336 -5.32 46.34 -14.41
N ASP A 337 -4.11 46.58 -13.89
CA ASP A 337 -3.58 47.94 -13.63
C ASP A 337 -2.38 48.32 -14.52
N ASP A 338 -1.89 47.41 -15.39
CA ASP A 338 -1.00 47.79 -16.49
C ASP A 338 -1.84 48.26 -17.69
N GLU A 339 -1.94 49.59 -17.78
CA GLU A 339 -2.50 50.37 -18.87
C GLU A 339 -2.19 49.72 -20.24
N MET A 340 -3.23 49.22 -20.90
CA MET A 340 -3.26 49.06 -22.35
C MET A 340 -3.22 50.45 -23.00
N ASN A 341 -2.05 51.09 -22.99
CA ASN A 341 -1.72 52.16 -23.92
C ASN A 341 -1.42 51.50 -25.27
N TYR A 342 -2.49 51.29 -26.05
CA TYR A 342 -2.35 51.18 -27.49
C TYR A 342 -1.88 52.54 -27.99
N GLU A 343 -0.58 52.70 -28.20
CA GLU A 343 -0.12 53.66 -29.20
C GLU A 343 -0.73 53.22 -30.54
N SER A 344 -1.52 54.11 -31.11
CA SER A 344 -2.17 53.98 -32.41
C SER A 344 -1.18 53.53 -33.46
N ILE A 345 -1.46 52.40 -34.10
CA ILE A 345 -0.81 51.94 -35.34
C ILE A 345 -1.28 52.85 -36.47
N GLU A 346 -0.75 54.06 -36.50
CA GLU A 346 -0.82 54.99 -37.61
C GLU A 346 0.61 55.53 -37.73
N ASP A 347 1.41 54.90 -38.61
CA ASP A 347 2.74 55.34 -39.12
C ASP A 347 3.80 54.21 -39.19
N ILE A 348 3.42 52.97 -39.52
CA ILE A 348 4.37 51.99 -40.06
C ILE A 348 4.14 51.89 -41.56
N ASN A 349 5.03 52.50 -42.34
CA ASN A 349 5.03 52.43 -43.79
C ASN A 349 5.48 51.02 -44.23
N GLU A 350 4.66 50.32 -45.03
CA GLU A 350 4.90 48.92 -45.46
C GLU A 350 6.19 48.72 -46.27
N GLU A 351 6.90 49.79 -46.63
CA GLU A 351 8.14 49.78 -47.41
C GLU A 351 9.42 49.58 -46.57
N GLU A 352 9.35 49.55 -45.23
CA GLU A 352 10.51 49.32 -44.35
C GLU A 352 10.62 47.87 -43.80
N LEU A 353 9.73 46.97 -44.20
CA LEU A 353 9.85 45.56 -43.83
C LEU A 353 10.90 44.87 -44.71
N PRO A 354 11.99 44.32 -44.15
CA PRO A 354 12.99 43.62 -44.94
C PRO A 354 12.37 42.36 -45.58
N PRO A 355 12.67 42.06 -46.85
CA PRO A 355 12.10 40.89 -47.52
C PRO A 355 12.57 39.61 -46.83
N VAL A 356 11.62 38.78 -46.42
CA VAL A 356 11.86 37.43 -45.92
C VAL A 356 12.52 36.64 -47.05
N THR A 357 13.83 36.48 -46.97
CA THR A 357 14.60 35.69 -47.94
C THR A 357 14.81 34.28 -47.38
N ASP A 358 14.76 33.28 -48.26
CA ASP A 358 14.94 31.85 -47.94
C ASP A 358 16.22 31.56 -47.13
N LYS A 359 17.22 32.45 -47.21
CA LYS A 359 18.45 32.40 -46.40
C LYS A 359 18.22 32.54 -44.90
N LEU A 360 17.20 33.27 -44.45
CA LEU A 360 16.88 33.42 -43.03
C LEU A 360 16.27 32.13 -42.48
N ILE A 361 15.39 31.49 -43.26
CA ILE A 361 14.76 30.21 -42.94
C ILE A 361 15.81 29.09 -42.91
N GLN A 362 16.73 29.08 -43.88
CA GLN A 362 17.81 28.09 -43.93
C GLN A 362 18.82 28.26 -42.77
N SER A 363 19.08 29.49 -42.32
CA SER A 363 19.94 29.76 -41.15
C SER A 363 19.33 29.33 -39.80
N MET A 364 18.00 29.22 -39.73
CA MET A 364 17.31 28.66 -38.55
C MET A 364 17.32 27.14 -38.60
N ILE A 365 17.13 26.53 -39.78
CA ILE A 365 17.18 25.07 -39.96
C ILE A 365 18.61 24.53 -39.74
N ASP A 366 19.64 25.19 -40.26
CA ASP A 366 21.04 24.79 -40.08
C ASP A 366 21.56 24.97 -38.63
N LYS A 367 20.85 25.73 -37.79
CA LYS A 367 21.13 25.86 -36.35
C LYS A 367 20.53 24.74 -35.52
N GLU A 368 19.54 24.00 -36.04
CA GLU A 368 18.92 22.87 -35.32
C GLU A 368 19.64 21.53 -35.57
N GLU A 369 20.41 21.37 -36.65
CA GLU A 369 21.04 20.08 -37.00
C GLU A 369 22.48 19.85 -36.49
N LYS A 370 23.04 20.73 -35.65
CA LYS A 370 24.39 20.54 -35.06
C LYS A 370 24.40 20.59 -33.54
N VAL A 371 23.84 19.56 -32.92
CA VAL A 371 24.27 19.12 -31.58
C VAL A 371 24.62 17.64 -31.65
N GLN A 372 25.91 17.36 -31.85
CA GLN A 372 26.48 16.02 -31.74
C GLN A 372 26.71 15.66 -30.27
N SER A 373 26.17 14.50 -29.93
CA SER A 373 26.41 13.63 -28.78
C SER A 373 27.76 13.78 -28.07
N VAL A 374 27.70 14.14 -26.78
CA VAL A 374 28.57 13.58 -25.75
C VAL A 374 27.67 13.04 -24.65
N ALA A 375 27.83 11.74 -24.38
CA ALA A 375 27.06 10.97 -23.42
C ALA A 375 27.22 11.52 -22.00
N VAL A 376 26.15 12.10 -21.48
CA VAL A 376 25.83 12.20 -20.06
C VAL A 376 24.30 12.27 -19.96
N ASP A 377 23.63 11.12 -19.77
CA ASP A 377 22.25 11.12 -19.24
C ASP A 377 22.37 11.44 -17.74
N ILE A 378 22.44 12.72 -17.41
CA ILE A 378 22.04 13.25 -16.09
C ILE A 378 20.56 13.56 -16.26
N SER A 379 19.70 12.93 -15.46
CA SER A 379 18.27 13.22 -15.48
C SER A 379 18.04 14.70 -15.16
N GLU A 380 17.42 15.43 -16.10
CA GLU A 380 16.79 16.71 -15.79
C GLU A 380 15.64 16.41 -14.82
N ASP A 381 15.78 16.77 -13.54
CA ASP A 381 14.89 16.37 -12.44
C ASP A 381 13.40 16.73 -12.71
N GLU A 382 12.63 15.78 -13.26
CA GLU A 382 11.18 15.94 -13.52
C GLU A 382 10.33 16.13 -12.24
N TYR A 383 10.89 15.84 -11.07
CA TYR A 383 10.16 15.70 -9.79
C TYR A 383 10.64 16.63 -8.66
N GLU A 384 11.17 17.82 -8.99
CA GLU A 384 11.67 18.81 -8.01
C GLU A 384 12.68 18.22 -7.00
N GLY A 385 13.58 17.34 -7.47
CA GLY A 385 14.58 16.69 -6.63
C GLY A 385 14.07 15.52 -5.77
N LYS A 386 12.80 15.11 -5.90
CA LYS A 386 12.32 13.85 -5.30
C LYS A 386 12.66 12.66 -6.21
N PRO A 387 13.26 11.58 -5.68
CA PRO A 387 13.62 10.43 -6.49
C PRO A 387 12.38 9.68 -6.99
N GLU A 388 12.50 9.01 -8.13
CA GLU A 388 11.56 7.94 -8.48
C GLU A 388 11.60 6.88 -7.39
N THR A 389 10.45 6.41 -6.93
CA THR A 389 10.35 5.50 -5.79
C THR A 389 9.47 4.31 -6.11
N ILE A 390 9.97 3.10 -5.82
CA ILE A 390 9.19 1.87 -5.93
C ILE A 390 8.84 1.39 -4.53
N LEU A 391 7.54 1.23 -4.27
CA LEU A 391 7.00 0.76 -2.99
C LEU A 391 6.50 -0.68 -3.14
N PHE A 392 7.05 -1.59 -2.35
CA PHE A 392 6.57 -2.97 -2.22
C PHE A 392 5.80 -3.09 -0.90
N LEU A 393 4.52 -3.44 -0.98
CA LEU A 393 3.63 -3.65 0.16
C LEU A 393 3.35 -5.13 0.31
N ASP A 394 3.84 -5.72 1.40
CA ASP A 394 3.50 -7.08 1.75
C ASP A 394 2.14 -7.15 2.46
N ALA A 395 1.43 -8.25 2.23
CA ALA A 395 0.17 -8.59 2.86
C ALA A 395 -0.88 -7.45 2.80
N ALA A 396 -0.95 -6.75 1.65
CA ALA A 396 -1.84 -5.61 1.43
C ALA A 396 -3.33 -5.96 1.65
N THR A 397 -3.70 -7.24 1.59
CA THR A 397 -5.01 -7.74 2.02
C THR A 397 -5.41 -7.29 3.43
N HIS A 398 -4.48 -7.08 4.36
CA HIS A 398 -4.83 -6.60 5.71
C HIS A 398 -5.25 -5.14 5.73
N LEU A 399 -4.69 -4.32 4.83
CA LEU A 399 -5.12 -2.93 4.66
C LEU A 399 -6.57 -2.84 4.18
N SER A 400 -7.11 -3.86 3.50
CA SER A 400 -8.51 -3.88 3.06
C SER A 400 -9.54 -3.83 4.20
N LYS A 401 -9.13 -4.04 5.45
CA LYS A 401 -9.99 -3.77 6.62
C LYS A 401 -10.28 -2.26 6.78
N PHE A 402 -9.34 -1.43 6.33
CA PHE A 402 -9.43 0.02 6.38
C PHE A 402 -9.83 0.55 5.01
N ASN A 403 -11.12 0.46 4.67
CA ASN A 403 -11.65 0.73 3.34
C ASN A 403 -11.16 2.06 2.73
N ARG A 404 -11.16 3.16 3.50
CA ARG A 404 -10.75 4.48 3.00
C ARG A 404 -9.25 4.55 2.79
N SER A 405 -8.49 4.08 3.78
CA SER A 405 -7.03 4.02 3.72
C SER A 405 -6.52 3.08 2.62
N PHE A 406 -7.25 1.99 2.37
CA PHE A 406 -6.95 1.07 1.30
C PHE A 406 -7.16 1.73 -0.06
N LYS A 407 -8.28 2.43 -0.27
CA LYS A 407 -8.52 3.22 -1.49
C LYS A 407 -7.44 4.26 -1.73
N PHE A 408 -6.91 4.89 -0.68
CA PHE A 408 -5.73 5.73 -0.80
C PHE A 408 -4.53 4.95 -1.34
N ALA A 409 -4.21 3.78 -0.75
CA ALA A 409 -3.11 2.92 -1.18
C ALA A 409 -3.25 2.40 -2.64
N LEU A 410 -4.49 2.19 -3.12
CA LEU A 410 -4.76 1.79 -4.50
C LEU A 410 -4.44 2.88 -5.53
N ASN A 411 -4.57 4.15 -5.14
CA ASN A 411 -4.42 5.32 -6.02
C ASN A 411 -3.06 6.02 -5.89
N LEU A 412 -2.08 5.37 -5.24
CA LEU A 412 -0.75 5.94 -5.04
C LEU A 412 -0.08 6.35 -6.36
N PRO A 413 -0.07 5.51 -7.43
CA PRO A 413 0.59 5.89 -8.68
C PRO A 413 -0.08 7.07 -9.42
N GLU A 414 -1.38 7.32 -9.24
CA GLU A 414 -2.05 8.49 -9.83
C GLU A 414 -1.79 9.76 -9.02
N LYS A 415 -1.78 9.62 -7.69
CA LYS A 415 -1.57 10.74 -6.77
C LYS A 415 -0.12 11.20 -6.82
N PHE A 416 0.83 10.27 -6.91
CA PHE A 416 2.26 10.52 -6.87
C PHE A 416 2.93 9.97 -8.13
N PRO A 417 3.15 10.80 -9.18
CA PRO A 417 3.65 10.33 -10.47
C PRO A 417 5.03 9.67 -10.43
N ASN A 418 5.86 10.04 -9.45
CA ASN A 418 7.19 9.47 -9.20
C ASN A 418 7.14 8.11 -8.49
N MET A 419 5.95 7.55 -8.20
CA MET A 419 5.81 6.31 -7.45
C MET A 419 5.23 5.18 -8.30
N SER A 420 5.85 4.01 -8.17
CA SER A 420 5.31 2.72 -8.63
C SER A 420 5.06 1.82 -7.43
N VAL A 421 3.98 1.03 -7.45
CA VAL A 421 3.58 0.20 -6.30
C VAL A 421 3.40 -1.25 -6.71
N ALA A 422 4.05 -2.14 -5.96
CA ALA A 422 3.81 -3.57 -5.99
C ALA A 422 3.15 -4.00 -4.68
N ALA A 423 2.13 -4.85 -4.75
CA ALA A 423 1.40 -5.28 -3.56
C ALA A 423 1.08 -6.79 -3.61
N SER A 424 1.29 -7.48 -2.50
CA SER A 424 0.87 -8.88 -2.34
C SER A 424 -0.52 -8.97 -1.71
N PHE A 425 -1.37 -9.83 -2.28
CA PHE A 425 -2.75 -10.03 -1.88
C PHE A 425 -3.04 -11.52 -1.65
N PHE A 426 -3.63 -11.80 -0.50
CA PHE A 426 -4.27 -13.06 -0.14
C PHE A 426 -5.78 -12.94 -0.37
N THR A 427 -6.40 -13.98 -0.90
CA THR A 427 -7.79 -13.97 -1.36
C THR A 427 -8.68 -15.06 -0.74
N ASP A 428 -8.19 -15.81 0.24
CA ASP A 428 -8.85 -16.91 0.98
C ASP A 428 -10.06 -16.52 1.85
N ARG A 429 -10.54 -15.28 1.76
CA ARG A 429 -11.62 -14.81 2.63
C ARG A 429 -12.96 -15.41 2.21
N GLU A 430 -13.61 -16.12 3.14
CA GLU A 430 -14.99 -16.64 2.99
C GLU A 430 -15.99 -15.56 2.51
N LYS A 431 -15.76 -14.30 2.91
CA LYS A 431 -16.45 -13.12 2.40
C LYS A 431 -15.44 -12.08 1.97
N ILE A 432 -15.25 -11.95 0.66
CA ILE A 432 -14.40 -10.92 0.07
C ILE A 432 -15.11 -9.57 0.22
N GLY A 433 -14.52 -8.69 1.03
CA GLY A 433 -15.04 -7.34 1.19
C GLY A 433 -14.91 -6.52 -0.11
N PRO A 434 -15.80 -5.55 -0.36
CA PRO A 434 -15.75 -4.71 -1.57
C PRO A 434 -14.40 -4.03 -1.77
N ALA A 435 -13.74 -3.57 -0.69
CA ALA A 435 -12.44 -2.95 -0.79
C ALA A 435 -11.38 -3.92 -1.34
N LEU A 436 -11.30 -5.15 -0.84
CA LEU A 436 -10.34 -6.15 -1.36
C LEU A 436 -10.60 -6.46 -2.83
N GLN A 437 -11.87 -6.57 -3.23
CA GLN A 437 -12.25 -6.73 -4.63
C GLN A 437 -11.76 -5.58 -5.50
N ASP A 438 -12.01 -4.33 -5.09
CA ASP A 438 -11.53 -3.13 -5.79
C ASP A 438 -10.00 -3.17 -5.93
N GLY A 439 -9.29 -3.56 -4.87
CA GLY A 439 -7.83 -3.65 -4.88
C GLY A 439 -7.28 -4.69 -5.84
N VAL A 440 -7.87 -5.89 -5.85
CA VAL A 440 -7.48 -6.95 -6.79
C VAL A 440 -7.71 -6.50 -8.23
N LEU A 441 -8.87 -5.92 -8.52
CA LEU A 441 -9.19 -5.42 -9.86
C LEU A 441 -8.22 -4.31 -10.28
N GLU A 442 -7.88 -3.38 -9.39
CA GLU A 442 -6.96 -2.27 -9.68
C GLU A 442 -5.54 -2.78 -9.98
N TYR A 443 -5.00 -3.67 -9.14
CA TYR A 443 -3.66 -4.22 -9.31
C TYR A 443 -3.56 -5.27 -10.43
N MET A 444 -4.68 -5.74 -10.96
CA MET A 444 -4.73 -6.55 -12.18
C MET A 444 -4.84 -5.74 -13.47
N LYS A 445 -4.94 -4.40 -13.44
CA LYS A 445 -5.09 -3.60 -14.68
C LYS A 445 -3.83 -3.53 -15.52
N GLU A 446 -2.66 -3.46 -14.89
CA GLU A 446 -1.39 -3.22 -15.58
C GLU A 446 -0.56 -4.49 -15.71
N ARG A 447 -0.13 -5.04 -14.57
CA ARG A 447 0.68 -6.25 -14.48
C ARG A 447 0.36 -7.02 -13.21
N ALA A 448 0.20 -8.35 -13.36
CA ALA A 448 -0.06 -9.21 -12.21
C ALA A 448 0.65 -10.56 -12.33
N LEU A 449 1.12 -11.10 -11.21
CA LEU A 449 1.55 -12.49 -11.07
C LEU A 449 0.52 -13.22 -10.20
N ILE A 450 -0.17 -14.19 -10.79
CA ILE A 450 -1.29 -14.90 -10.17
C ILE A 450 -0.83 -16.33 -9.93
N PHE A 451 -0.46 -16.61 -8.69
CA PHE A 451 -0.16 -17.97 -8.23
C PHE A 451 -1.45 -18.70 -7.89
N ASP A 452 -2.41 -17.99 -7.34
CA ASP A 452 -3.76 -18.49 -7.09
C ASP A 452 -4.71 -17.32 -6.87
N LEU A 453 -6.02 -17.55 -7.03
CA LEU A 453 -7.03 -16.50 -6.87
C LEU A 453 -8.38 -17.11 -6.47
N HIS A 454 -9.08 -16.43 -5.57
CA HIS A 454 -10.44 -16.84 -5.22
C HIS A 454 -11.35 -16.86 -6.47
N PRO A 455 -12.18 -17.92 -6.68
CA PRO A 455 -13.00 -18.09 -7.88
C PRO A 455 -13.87 -16.87 -8.21
N ALA A 456 -14.53 -16.29 -7.21
CA ALA A 456 -15.36 -15.08 -7.38
C ALA A 456 -14.56 -13.88 -7.94
N LEU A 457 -13.32 -13.68 -7.51
CA LEU A 457 -12.45 -12.60 -8.03
C LEU A 457 -11.96 -12.93 -9.44
N PHE A 458 -11.65 -14.21 -9.71
CA PHE A 458 -11.31 -14.65 -11.05
C PHE A 458 -12.46 -14.40 -12.03
N ASP A 459 -13.69 -14.71 -11.63
CA ASP A 459 -14.86 -14.47 -12.46
C ASP A 459 -15.11 -12.98 -12.73
N GLN A 460 -14.91 -12.13 -11.73
CA GLN A 460 -15.06 -10.67 -11.86
C GLN A 460 -13.96 -10.06 -12.74
N THR A 461 -12.70 -10.44 -12.53
CA THR A 461 -11.55 -9.94 -13.31
C THR A 461 -11.62 -10.38 -14.77
N THR A 462 -12.22 -11.54 -15.04
CA THR A 462 -12.41 -12.08 -16.40
C THR A 462 -13.79 -11.81 -17.00
N ALA A 463 -14.67 -11.08 -16.30
CA ALA A 463 -16.09 -10.91 -16.71
C ALA A 463 -16.28 -10.28 -18.09
N ARG A 464 -15.34 -9.41 -18.52
CA ARG A 464 -15.38 -8.73 -19.83
C ARG A 464 -14.66 -9.50 -20.94
N MET A 465 -14.14 -10.70 -20.65
CA MET A 465 -13.42 -11.49 -21.64
C MET A 465 -14.38 -12.34 -22.49
N PRO A 466 -14.08 -12.57 -23.77
CA PRO A 466 -14.80 -13.56 -24.57
C PRO A 466 -14.78 -14.93 -23.91
N ILE A 467 -15.88 -15.68 -24.01
CA ILE A 467 -16.04 -17.01 -23.41
C ILE A 467 -14.90 -17.95 -23.83
N SER A 468 -14.46 -17.89 -25.09
CA SER A 468 -13.35 -18.70 -25.59
C SER A 468 -12.03 -18.41 -24.87
N ARG A 469 -11.73 -17.14 -24.57
CA ARG A 469 -10.54 -16.76 -23.79
C ARG A 469 -10.66 -17.17 -22.33
N LYS A 470 -11.85 -17.02 -21.73
CA LYS A 470 -12.10 -17.47 -20.37
C LYS A 470 -11.95 -19.00 -20.24
N ALA A 471 -12.46 -19.76 -21.21
CA ALA A 471 -12.29 -21.21 -21.27
C ALA A 471 -10.81 -21.60 -21.42
N TRP A 472 -10.05 -20.89 -22.26
CA TRP A 472 -8.59 -21.08 -22.36
C TRP A 472 -7.88 -20.81 -21.03
N LEU A 473 -8.20 -19.70 -20.33
CA LEU A 473 -7.63 -19.39 -19.02
C LEU A 473 -7.96 -20.45 -17.97
N ASN A 474 -9.20 -20.95 -17.94
CA ASN A 474 -9.57 -22.06 -17.07
C ASN A 474 -8.74 -23.32 -17.36
N GLY A 475 -8.46 -23.61 -18.64
CA GLY A 475 -7.55 -24.68 -19.02
C GLY A 475 -6.11 -24.44 -18.53
N GLN A 476 -5.63 -23.20 -18.55
CA GLN A 476 -4.31 -22.86 -17.98
C GLN A 476 -4.28 -23.00 -16.45
N LEU A 477 -5.36 -22.65 -15.75
CA LEU A 477 -5.47 -22.86 -14.31
C LEU A 477 -5.50 -24.35 -13.94
N GLN A 478 -6.18 -25.18 -14.72
CA GLN A 478 -6.15 -26.64 -14.56
C GLN A 478 -4.75 -27.21 -14.77
N GLU A 479 -4.03 -26.72 -15.78
CA GLU A 479 -2.65 -27.12 -16.03
C GLU A 479 -1.71 -26.65 -14.91
N MET A 480 -1.90 -25.44 -14.40
CA MET A 480 -1.17 -24.92 -13.25
C MET A 480 -1.37 -25.80 -12.01
N GLU A 481 -2.60 -26.26 -11.76
CA GLU A 481 -2.91 -27.19 -10.66
C GLU A 481 -2.28 -28.57 -10.87
N ARG A 482 -2.27 -29.09 -12.11
CA ARG A 482 -1.58 -30.34 -12.45
C ARG A 482 -0.10 -30.25 -12.11
N ILE A 483 0.58 -29.18 -12.54
CA ILE A 483 2.00 -28.94 -12.28
C ILE A 483 2.28 -28.81 -10.77
N ARG A 484 1.41 -28.11 -10.04
CA ARG A 484 1.49 -28.00 -8.57
C ARG A 484 1.35 -29.35 -7.86
N SER A 485 0.44 -30.20 -8.34
CA SER A 485 0.26 -31.55 -7.78
C SER A 485 1.49 -32.46 -7.99
N GLU A 486 2.34 -32.13 -8.96
CA GLU A 486 3.62 -32.81 -9.22
C GLU A 486 4.78 -32.23 -8.38
N GLY A 487 4.51 -31.23 -7.53
CA GLY A 487 5.49 -30.59 -6.64
C GLY A 487 6.29 -29.46 -7.29
N GLU A 488 5.91 -29.05 -8.50
CA GLU A 488 6.49 -27.91 -9.22
C GLU A 488 5.72 -26.61 -8.94
N VAL A 489 6.26 -25.48 -9.40
CA VAL A 489 5.64 -24.16 -9.21
C VAL A 489 5.26 -23.58 -10.56
N ALA A 490 3.99 -23.17 -10.70
CA ALA A 490 3.52 -22.45 -11.86
C ALA A 490 2.66 -21.25 -11.44
N PHE A 491 2.61 -20.24 -12.30
CA PHE A 491 1.79 -19.05 -12.11
C PHE A 491 1.41 -18.42 -13.45
N LEU A 492 0.32 -17.66 -13.46
CA LEU A 492 -0.10 -16.85 -14.60
C LEU A 492 0.44 -15.43 -14.48
N GLU A 493 1.11 -14.94 -15.52
CA GLU A 493 1.42 -13.52 -15.67
C GLU A 493 0.33 -12.85 -16.52
N TYR A 494 -0.22 -11.76 -16.00
CA TYR A 494 -0.99 -10.80 -16.79
C TYR A 494 -0.14 -9.57 -17.13
N THR A 495 -0.24 -9.07 -18.36
CA THR A 495 0.38 -7.81 -18.79
C THR A 495 -0.52 -7.10 -19.79
N SER A 496 -0.85 -5.82 -19.52
CA SER A 496 -1.71 -5.00 -20.39
C SER A 496 -1.07 -4.60 -21.72
N SER A 497 0.26 -4.51 -21.80
CA SER A 497 1.00 -3.94 -22.93
C SER A 497 1.31 -4.91 -24.08
N GLN A 498 0.84 -6.15 -24.03
CA GLN A 498 1.20 -7.19 -25.01
C GLN A 498 -0.02 -7.74 -25.76
N ASP A 499 0.17 -8.10 -27.05
CA ASP A 499 -0.82 -8.79 -27.90
C ASP A 499 -1.37 -10.08 -27.25
N ARG A 500 -0.56 -10.70 -26.39
CA ARG A 500 -0.98 -11.76 -25.47
C ARG A 500 -0.91 -11.25 -24.05
N CYS A 501 -2.07 -10.90 -23.49
CA CYS A 501 -2.13 -10.35 -22.16
C CYS A 501 -1.87 -11.38 -21.04
N TRP A 502 -1.82 -12.67 -21.36
CA TRP A 502 -1.74 -13.77 -20.41
C TRP A 502 -0.67 -14.78 -20.82
N ALA A 503 0.18 -15.19 -19.87
CA ALA A 503 1.19 -16.22 -20.07
C ALA A 503 1.30 -17.14 -18.83
N LEU A 504 1.29 -18.45 -19.05
CA LEU A 504 1.62 -19.43 -18.03
C LEU A 504 3.14 -19.58 -17.94
N HIS A 505 3.66 -19.49 -16.73
CA HIS A 505 5.08 -19.67 -16.42
C HIS A 505 5.26 -20.83 -15.45
N VAL A 506 6.28 -21.65 -15.68
CA VAL A 506 6.67 -22.76 -14.80
C VAL A 506 8.06 -22.47 -14.26
N VAL A 507 8.24 -22.52 -12.95
CA VAL A 507 9.51 -22.27 -12.26
C VAL A 507 10.36 -23.53 -12.34
N GLU A 508 11.16 -23.62 -13.40
CA GLU A 508 12.05 -24.73 -13.65
C GLU A 508 13.37 -24.61 -12.87
N LYS A 509 14.00 -25.76 -12.60
CA LYS A 509 15.36 -25.80 -12.04
C LYS A 509 16.34 -25.14 -13.03
N PRO A 510 17.05 -24.08 -12.62
CA PRO A 510 18.03 -23.42 -13.47
C PRO A 510 19.27 -24.30 -13.71
N GLU A 511 19.89 -24.14 -14.88
CA GLU A 511 21.21 -24.71 -15.17
C GLU A 511 22.29 -24.16 -14.22
N SER A 512 23.34 -24.95 -13.94
CA SER A 512 24.38 -24.58 -12.97
C SER A 512 25.07 -23.25 -13.28
N GLU A 513 25.22 -22.88 -14.56
CA GLU A 513 25.79 -21.59 -14.96
C GLU A 513 24.87 -20.41 -14.61
N ALA A 514 23.56 -20.59 -14.72
CA ALA A 514 22.58 -19.57 -14.35
C ALA A 514 22.55 -19.36 -12.83
N LEU A 515 22.67 -20.44 -12.05
CA LEU A 515 22.83 -20.37 -10.60
C LEU A 515 24.08 -19.58 -10.21
N ALA A 516 25.22 -19.83 -10.87
CA ALA A 516 26.44 -19.08 -10.63
C ALA A 516 26.25 -17.57 -10.87
N LYS A 517 25.50 -17.17 -11.91
CA LYS A 517 25.17 -15.76 -12.18
C LYS A 517 24.26 -15.14 -11.12
N ILE A 518 23.31 -15.90 -10.56
CA ILE A 518 22.45 -15.43 -9.47
C ILE A 518 23.27 -15.28 -8.18
N ARG A 519 24.13 -16.24 -7.87
CA ARG A 519 25.01 -16.20 -6.70
C ARG A 519 25.99 -15.04 -6.73
N ARG A 520 26.42 -14.58 -7.92
CA ARG A 520 27.20 -13.34 -8.04
C ARG A 520 26.50 -12.09 -7.52
N TRP A 521 25.17 -12.07 -7.43
CA TRP A 521 24.46 -10.96 -6.81
C TRP A 521 24.81 -10.78 -5.34
N PHE A 522 25.14 -11.88 -4.64
CA PHE A 522 25.49 -11.89 -3.24
C PHE A 522 26.95 -11.47 -2.98
N SER A 523 27.82 -11.46 -4.00
CA SER A 523 29.25 -11.18 -3.82
C SER A 523 29.64 -9.72 -4.02
N GLY A 524 28.68 -8.81 -4.20
CA GLY A 524 28.92 -7.36 -4.29
C GLY A 524 29.79 -6.91 -5.49
N LYS A 525 30.12 -7.83 -6.41
CA LYS A 525 30.86 -7.53 -7.65
C LYS A 525 29.89 -7.49 -8.82
N THR A 526 29.20 -6.36 -8.98
CA THR A 526 28.63 -5.94 -10.27
C THR A 526 29.67 -5.20 -11.09
#